data_AF-A0A1Z2LDS9-F1
#
_entry.id   AF-A0A1Z2LDS9-F1
#
_cell.length_a   1.000
_cell.length_b   1.000
_cell.length_c   1.000
_cell.angle_alpha   90.00
_cell.angle_beta   90.00
_cell.angle_gamma   90.00
#
_symmetry.space_group_name_H-M   'P 1'
#
loop_
_entity.id
_entity.type
_entity.pdbx_description
1 polymer ?
#
loop_
_entity_poly.entity_id
_entity_poly.type
_entity_poly.pdbx_seq_one_letter_code
_entity_poly.pdbx_strand_id
1 'polypeptide(L)'
;MFILALIAFPFALLAGFGHGGRLVLRGIRAGAWSAPGLWGGIGLLAGSGAALAFAYGMFAGFGGLDRSETCGASYDSKFAGEHDGDPLFPLHSWCGATHDLVPSWVNPSVISLTALSVVSLGVAAVTGVARITRTWAARRAGHSPGVHAP
;
A
#
# COMPACT_ATOMS: atom_id res chain seq x y z
N MET A 1 21.45 -7.71 -3.84
CA MET A 1 20.39 -6.68 -3.74
C MET A 1 19.03 -7.28 -3.38
N PHE A 2 18.61 -8.39 -4.01
CA PHE A 2 17.32 -9.07 -3.73
C PHE A 2 17.13 -9.50 -2.25
N ILE A 3 18.13 -10.10 -1.62
CA ILE A 3 18.07 -10.55 -0.22
C ILE A 3 17.85 -9.37 0.75
N LEU A 4 18.53 -8.24 0.52
CA LEU A 4 18.35 -7.04 1.34
C LEU A 4 16.94 -6.46 1.20
N ALA A 5 16.36 -6.52 0.00
CA ALA A 5 14.97 -6.08 -0.22
C ALA A 5 13.98 -6.97 0.54
N LEU A 6 14.17 -8.29 0.53
CA LEU A 6 13.33 -9.23 1.29
C LEU A 6 13.41 -9.00 2.80
N ILE A 7 14.60 -8.72 3.33
CA ILE A 7 14.79 -8.43 4.76
C ILE A 7 14.20 -7.07 5.11
N ALA A 8 14.41 -6.04 4.28
CA ALA A 8 13.93 -4.68 4.55
C ALA A 8 12.41 -4.55 4.43
N PHE A 9 11.77 -5.36 3.59
CA PHE A 9 10.34 -5.32 3.32
C PHE A 9 9.45 -5.39 4.58
N PRO A 10 9.57 -6.39 5.48
CA PRO A 10 8.77 -6.44 6.69
C PRO A 10 9.00 -5.24 7.61
N PHE A 11 10.24 -4.74 7.72
CA PHE A 11 10.51 -3.53 8.51
C PHE A 11 9.88 -2.28 7.90
N ALA A 12 9.89 -2.16 6.57
CA ALA A 12 9.23 -1.06 5.88
C ALA A 12 7.71 -1.09 6.09
N LEU A 13 7.09 -2.27 6.07
CA LEU A 13 5.67 -2.43 6.35
C LEU A 13 5.33 -2.07 7.80
N LEU A 14 6.10 -2.53 8.78
CA LEU A 14 5.91 -2.19 10.19
C LEU A 14 6.11 -0.69 10.44
N ALA A 15 7.13 -0.09 9.82
CA ALA A 15 7.38 1.34 9.90
C ALA A 15 6.23 2.14 9.28
N GLY A 16 5.75 1.73 8.10
CA GLY A 16 4.59 2.34 7.43
C GLY A 16 3.33 2.25 8.29
N PHE A 17 3.05 1.09 8.88
CA PHE A 17 1.91 0.87 9.76
C PHE A 17 2.00 1.71 11.03
N GLY A 18 3.16 1.72 11.70
CA GLY A 18 3.39 2.49 12.92
C GLY A 18 3.33 4.01 12.68
N HIS A 19 3.95 4.48 11.61
CA HIS A 19 3.93 5.90 11.25
C HIS A 19 2.55 6.36 10.80
N GLY A 20 1.89 5.57 9.95
CA GLY A 20 0.53 5.82 9.48
C GLY A 20 -0.45 5.87 10.64
N GLY A 21 -0.40 4.90 11.55
CA GLY A 21 -1.22 4.87 12.77
C GLY A 21 -1.01 6.10 13.64
N ARG A 22 0.24 6.51 13.86
CA ARG A 22 0.55 7.72 14.64
C ARG A 22 -0.04 8.99 14.01
N LEU A 23 0.04 9.13 12.69
CA LEU A 23 -0.52 10.26 11.97
C LEU A 23 -2.04 10.30 12.02
N VAL A 24 -2.69 9.15 11.84
CA VAL A 24 -4.15 9.02 11.94
C VAL A 24 -4.63 9.34 13.35
N LEU A 25 -4.02 8.73 14.37
CA LEU A 25 -4.36 8.99 15.77
C LEU A 25 -4.22 10.46 16.14
N ARG A 26 -3.15 11.13 15.68
CA ARG A 26 -2.95 12.56 15.89
C ARG A 26 -4.00 13.40 15.19
N GLY A 27 -4.30 13.09 13.93
CA GLY A 27 -5.31 13.81 13.14
C GLY A 27 -6.71 13.70 13.75
N ILE A 28 -7.12 12.50 14.14
CA ILE A 28 -8.42 12.24 14.79
C ILE A 28 -8.50 12.98 16.13
N ARG A 29 -7.48 12.87 16.99
CA ARG A 29 -7.46 13.56 18.30
C ARG A 29 -7.49 15.08 18.19
N ALA A 30 -6.93 15.63 17.12
CA ALA A 30 -6.94 17.06 16.85
C ALA A 30 -8.18 17.53 16.07
N GLY A 31 -9.11 16.62 15.71
CA GLY A 31 -10.25 16.95 14.84
C GLY A 31 -9.85 17.45 13.45
N ALA A 32 -8.61 17.20 13.02
CA ALA A 32 -7.98 17.84 11.89
C ALA A 32 -8.20 17.04 10.59
N TRP A 33 -9.47 16.85 10.21
CA TRP A 33 -9.87 16.06 9.04
C TRP A 33 -9.33 16.57 7.70
N SER A 34 -8.97 17.86 7.63
CA SER A 34 -8.36 18.49 6.47
C SER A 34 -6.82 18.53 6.52
N ALA A 35 -6.20 17.89 7.52
CA ALA A 35 -4.75 17.87 7.64
C ALA A 35 -4.12 16.88 6.65
N PRO A 36 -3.07 17.30 5.90
CA PRO A 36 -2.34 16.41 5.00
C PRO A 36 -1.76 15.20 5.74
N GLY A 37 -1.40 15.38 7.02
CA GLY A 37 -0.90 14.29 7.86
C GLY A 37 -1.91 13.17 8.08
N LEU A 38 -3.20 13.48 8.28
CA LEU A 38 -4.24 12.46 8.47
C LEU A 38 -4.39 11.60 7.22
N TRP A 39 -4.56 12.25 6.06
CA TRP A 39 -4.69 11.57 4.77
C TRP A 39 -3.42 10.79 4.39
N GLY A 40 -2.24 11.35 4.66
CA GLY A 40 -0.97 10.64 4.50
C GLY A 40 -0.90 9.39 5.40
N GLY A 41 -1.40 9.49 6.64
CA GLY A 41 -1.47 8.38 7.56
C GLY A 41 -2.41 7.26 7.10
N ILE A 42 -3.61 7.61 6.62
CA ILE A 42 -4.57 6.65 6.04
C ILE A 42 -3.93 5.97 4.83
N GLY A 43 -3.27 6.75 3.96
CA GLY A 43 -2.59 6.23 2.78
C GLY A 43 -1.50 5.21 3.13
N LEU A 44 -0.65 5.51 4.12
CA LEU A 44 0.38 4.59 4.59
C LEU A 44 -0.21 3.30 5.17
N LEU A 45 -1.25 3.38 6.00
CA LEU A 45 -1.91 2.20 6.56
C LEU A 45 -2.52 1.33 5.46
N ALA A 46 -3.26 1.95 4.54
CA ALA A 46 -3.88 1.25 3.42
C ALA A 46 -2.83 0.61 2.49
N GLY A 47 -1.76 1.34 2.16
CA GLY A 47 -0.67 0.83 1.33
C GLY A 47 0.07 -0.34 1.99
N SER A 48 0.36 -0.26 3.28
CA SER A 48 0.95 -1.38 4.03
C SER A 48 0.02 -2.59 4.06
N GLY A 49 -1.28 -2.39 4.26
CA GLY A 49 -2.28 -3.45 4.20
C GLY A 49 -2.38 -4.11 2.82
N ALA A 50 -2.38 -3.31 1.74
CA ALA A 50 -2.38 -3.82 0.37
C ALA A 50 -1.15 -4.67 0.08
N ALA A 51 0.04 -4.21 0.51
CA ALA A 51 1.28 -4.94 0.35
C ALA A 51 1.31 -6.25 1.16
N LEU A 52 0.73 -6.27 2.36
CA LEU A 52 0.56 -7.49 3.15
C LEU A 52 -0.39 -8.48 2.48
N ALA A 53 -1.54 -8.02 1.97
CA ALA A 53 -2.49 -8.88 1.25
C ALA A 53 -1.88 -9.45 -0.03
N PHE A 54 -1.15 -8.63 -0.78
CA PHE A 54 -0.43 -9.07 -1.99
C PHE A 54 0.65 -10.09 -1.65
N ALA A 55 1.47 -9.82 -0.62
CA ALA A 55 2.49 -10.77 -0.17
C ALA A 55 1.84 -12.10 0.28
N TYR A 56 0.76 -12.04 1.04
CA TYR A 56 0.02 -13.23 1.44
C TYR A 56 -0.43 -14.06 0.24
N GLY A 57 -1.02 -13.44 -0.79
CA GLY A 57 -1.41 -14.15 -2.01
C GLY A 57 -0.21 -14.76 -2.76
N MET A 58 0.89 -14.00 -2.89
CA MET A 58 2.13 -14.48 -3.53
C MET A 58 2.73 -15.70 -2.81
N PHE A 59 2.58 -15.74 -1.49
CA PHE A 59 3.09 -16.81 -0.63
C PHE A 59 2.02 -17.85 -0.25
N ALA A 60 0.79 -17.77 -0.79
CA ALA A 60 -0.27 -18.74 -0.47
C ALA A 60 0.11 -20.16 -0.92
N GLY A 61 0.97 -20.28 -1.95
CA GLY A 61 1.57 -21.54 -2.38
C GLY A 61 2.91 -21.91 -1.73
N PHE A 62 3.39 -21.14 -0.74
CA PHE A 62 4.69 -21.38 -0.08
C PHE A 62 4.61 -22.29 1.16
N GLY A 63 3.41 -22.80 1.51
CA GLY A 63 3.14 -23.63 2.70
C GLY A 63 3.66 -25.08 2.66
N GLY A 64 4.55 -25.39 1.70
CA GLY A 64 5.16 -26.69 1.41
C GLY A 64 5.65 -26.60 -0.03
N LEU A 65 6.95 -26.73 -0.27
CA LEU A 65 7.66 -26.27 -1.49
C LEU A 65 7.16 -26.85 -2.84
N ASP A 66 6.15 -27.73 -2.82
CA ASP A 66 5.44 -28.19 -4.00
C ASP A 66 3.93 -27.84 -3.93
N ARG A 67 3.43 -27.22 -5.00
CA ARG A 67 2.00 -26.92 -5.19
C ARG A 67 1.18 -28.21 -5.08
N SER A 68 1.74 -29.34 -5.51
CA SER A 68 1.09 -30.65 -5.43
C SER A 68 0.83 -31.12 -3.98
N GLU A 69 1.74 -30.79 -3.05
CA GLU A 69 1.62 -31.14 -1.64
C GLU A 69 0.55 -30.29 -0.95
N THR A 70 0.55 -28.99 -1.24
CA THR A 70 -0.43 -28.04 -0.67
C THR A 70 -1.85 -28.29 -1.21
N CYS A 71 -1.97 -28.60 -2.50
CA CYS A 71 -3.24 -28.89 -3.16
C CYS A 71 -3.76 -30.32 -2.87
N GLY A 72 -2.88 -31.25 -2.50
CA GLY A 72 -3.20 -32.64 -2.19
C GLY A 72 -4.03 -33.31 -3.30
N ALA A 73 -5.16 -33.91 -2.92
CA ALA A 73 -6.05 -34.62 -3.85
C ALA A 73 -6.72 -33.70 -4.89
N SER A 74 -6.72 -32.39 -4.68
CA SER A 74 -7.32 -31.40 -5.59
C SER A 74 -6.35 -30.92 -6.68
N TYR A 75 -5.13 -31.46 -6.73
CA TYR A 75 -4.10 -31.04 -7.67
C TYR A 75 -4.33 -31.64 -9.07
N ASP A 76 -4.55 -30.77 -10.05
CA ASP A 76 -4.56 -31.08 -11.48
C ASP A 76 -3.33 -30.44 -12.14
N SER A 77 -2.31 -31.26 -12.39
CA SER A 77 -1.04 -30.81 -12.97
C SER A 77 -1.18 -30.30 -14.40
N LYS A 78 -2.17 -30.80 -15.17
CA LYS A 78 -2.41 -30.35 -16.54
C LYS A 78 -3.02 -28.95 -16.52
N PHE A 79 -4.05 -28.75 -15.68
CA PHE A 79 -4.67 -27.43 -15.53
C PHE A 79 -3.68 -26.41 -14.97
N ALA A 80 -2.90 -26.78 -13.96
CA ALA A 80 -1.87 -25.92 -13.38
C ALA A 80 -0.81 -25.52 -14.42
N GLY A 81 -0.33 -26.48 -15.24
CA GLY A 81 0.66 -26.20 -16.28
C GLY A 81 0.14 -25.30 -17.41
N GLU A 82 -1.15 -25.39 -17.75
CA GLU A 82 -1.78 -24.49 -18.72
C GLU A 82 -1.87 -23.04 -18.22
N HIS A 83 -1.85 -22.83 -16.89
CA HIS A 83 -2.01 -21.52 -16.25
C HIS A 83 -0.74 -21.01 -15.53
N ASP A 84 0.42 -21.66 -15.71
CA ASP A 84 1.69 -21.20 -15.14
C ASP A 84 2.17 -19.85 -15.72
N GLY A 85 1.58 -19.43 -16.85
CA GLY A 85 1.84 -18.14 -17.52
C GLY A 85 0.79 -17.06 -17.28
N ASP A 86 -0.15 -17.28 -16.37
CA ASP A 86 -1.19 -16.29 -16.06
C ASP A 86 -0.59 -14.96 -15.58
N PRO A 87 -1.27 -13.83 -15.84
CA PRO A 87 -0.81 -12.53 -15.37
C PRO A 87 -0.69 -12.51 -13.85
N LEU A 88 0.30 -11.76 -13.34
CA LEU A 88 0.59 -11.63 -11.91
C LEU A 88 -0.62 -11.10 -11.09
N PHE A 89 -1.54 -10.39 -11.73
CA PHE A 89 -2.79 -9.93 -11.13
C PHE A 89 -3.97 -10.17 -12.08
N PRO A 90 -5.10 -10.69 -11.59
CA PRO A 90 -5.40 -11.08 -10.20
C PRO A 90 -4.50 -12.22 -9.71
N LEU A 91 -4.20 -12.26 -8.40
CA LEU A 91 -3.34 -13.30 -7.86
C LEU A 91 -4.10 -14.62 -7.88
N HIS A 92 -3.45 -15.62 -8.46
CA HIS A 92 -3.94 -16.98 -8.58
C HIS A 92 -2.80 -17.95 -8.30
N SER A 93 -3.13 -19.07 -7.65
CA SER A 93 -2.27 -20.22 -7.48
C SER A 93 -3.13 -21.47 -7.65
N TRP A 94 -3.40 -21.79 -8.92
CA TRP A 94 -4.35 -22.81 -9.31
C TRP A 94 -3.93 -24.21 -8.87
N CYS A 95 -4.80 -24.87 -8.10
CA CYS A 95 -4.76 -26.31 -7.93
C CYS A 95 -5.53 -27.02 -9.05
N GLY A 96 -6.61 -26.41 -9.54
CA GLY A 96 -7.45 -26.90 -10.62
C GLY A 96 -8.53 -25.88 -10.98
N ALA A 97 -9.43 -26.21 -11.89
CA ALA A 97 -10.41 -25.27 -12.45
C ALA A 97 -11.35 -24.60 -11.43
N THR A 98 -11.54 -25.21 -10.27
CA THR A 98 -12.46 -24.71 -9.22
C THR A 98 -11.77 -24.43 -7.89
N HIS A 99 -10.46 -24.71 -7.78
CA HIS A 99 -9.73 -24.60 -6.53
C HIS A 99 -8.46 -23.79 -6.71
N ASP A 100 -8.38 -22.69 -5.97
CA ASP A 100 -7.27 -21.76 -5.93
C ASP A 100 -6.78 -21.66 -4.49
N LEU A 101 -5.47 -21.72 -4.28
CA LEU A 101 -4.86 -21.52 -2.97
C LEU A 101 -4.99 -20.07 -2.51
N VAL A 102 -5.12 -19.12 -3.44
CA VAL A 102 -5.33 -17.71 -3.11
C VAL A 102 -6.77 -17.51 -2.68
N PRO A 103 -7.03 -17.10 -1.42
CA PRO A 103 -8.39 -16.88 -0.95
C PRO A 103 -9.08 -15.76 -1.72
N SER A 104 -10.40 -15.89 -1.89
CA SER A 104 -11.24 -14.95 -2.66
C SER A 104 -11.22 -13.50 -2.14
N TRP A 105 -10.82 -13.28 -0.88
CA TRP A 105 -10.73 -11.93 -0.29
C TRP A 105 -9.45 -11.17 -0.66
N VAL A 106 -8.40 -11.86 -1.13
CA VAL A 106 -7.08 -11.26 -1.38
C VAL A 106 -7.16 -10.22 -2.49
N ASN A 107 -7.67 -10.60 -3.67
CA ASN A 107 -7.73 -9.71 -4.83
C ASN A 107 -8.59 -8.46 -4.59
N PRO A 108 -9.82 -8.56 -4.04
CA PRO A 108 -10.61 -7.39 -3.67
C PRO A 108 -9.92 -6.49 -2.64
N SER A 109 -9.23 -7.08 -1.65
CA SER A 109 -8.48 -6.34 -0.63
C SER A 109 -7.32 -5.55 -1.24
N VAL A 110 -6.52 -6.18 -2.10
CA VAL A 110 -5.39 -5.53 -2.79
C VAL A 110 -5.88 -4.34 -3.61
N ILE A 111 -6.93 -4.51 -4.42
CA ILE A 111 -7.50 -3.41 -5.23
C ILE A 111 -8.00 -2.28 -4.34
N SER A 112 -8.84 -2.60 -3.35
CA SER A 112 -9.52 -1.60 -2.52
C SER A 112 -8.55 -0.79 -1.67
N LEU A 113 -7.57 -1.47 -1.05
CA LEU A 113 -6.56 -0.83 -0.22
C LEU A 113 -5.56 -0.02 -1.06
N THR A 114 -5.20 -0.49 -2.26
CA THR A 114 -4.35 0.27 -3.18
C THR A 114 -5.06 1.53 -3.65
N ALA A 115 -6.33 1.43 -4.05
CA ALA A 115 -7.13 2.59 -4.45
C ALA A 115 -7.25 3.61 -3.31
N LEU A 116 -7.57 3.14 -2.10
CA LEU A 116 -7.63 3.99 -0.90
C LEU A 116 -6.29 4.68 -0.61
N SER A 117 -5.19 3.94 -0.75
CA SER A 117 -3.84 4.48 -0.58
C SER A 117 -3.55 5.60 -1.57
N VAL A 118 -3.78 5.36 -2.86
CA VAL A 118 -3.55 6.33 -3.94
C VAL A 118 -4.38 7.61 -3.73
N VAL A 119 -5.68 7.46 -3.46
CA VAL A 119 -6.57 8.60 -3.22
C VAL A 119 -6.11 9.40 -2.00
N SER A 120 -5.81 8.73 -0.89
CA SER A 120 -5.41 9.39 0.35
C SER A 120 -4.07 10.12 0.22
N LEU A 121 -3.09 9.50 -0.44
CA LEU A 121 -1.80 10.14 -0.72
C LEU A 121 -1.95 11.31 -1.70
N GLY A 122 -2.83 11.20 -2.69
CA GLY A 122 -3.17 12.32 -3.59
C GLY A 122 -3.75 13.52 -2.83
N VAL A 123 -4.71 13.29 -1.95
CA VAL A 123 -5.28 14.35 -1.09
C VAL A 123 -4.21 14.96 -0.18
N ALA A 124 -3.36 14.13 0.43
CA ALA A 124 -2.26 14.60 1.28
C ALA A 124 -1.26 15.47 0.50
N ALA A 125 -0.91 15.09 -0.72
CA ALA A 125 -0.02 15.84 -1.59
C ALA A 125 -0.62 17.20 -1.98
N VAL A 126 -1.87 17.23 -2.46
CA VAL A 126 -2.56 18.46 -2.86
C VAL A 126 -2.68 19.43 -1.69
N THR A 127 -3.17 18.95 -0.54
CA THR A 127 -3.34 19.79 0.66
C THR A 127 -2.00 20.22 1.26
N GLY A 128 -0.97 19.38 1.17
CA GLY A 128 0.40 19.70 1.57
C GLY A 128 1.00 20.82 0.72
N VAL A 129 0.96 20.68 -0.61
CA VAL A 129 1.46 21.69 -1.55
C VAL A 129 0.70 23.01 -1.39
N ALA A 130 -0.62 22.98 -1.22
CA ALA A 130 -1.41 24.19 -0.97
C ALA A 130 -0.99 24.93 0.32
N ARG A 131 -0.63 24.21 1.38
CA ARG A 131 -0.13 24.83 2.63
C ARG A 131 1.27 25.41 2.47
N ILE A 132 2.16 24.67 1.80
CA ILE A 132 3.51 25.12 1.50
C ILE A 132 3.43 26.41 0.67
N THR A 133 2.79 26.39 -0.49
CA THR A 133 2.67 27.58 -1.36
C THR A 133 2.14 28.83 -0.63
N ARG A 134 1.11 28.69 0.22
CA ARG A 134 0.58 29.79 1.06
C ARG A 134 1.61 30.35 2.04
N THR A 135 2.32 29.47 2.75
CA THR A 135 3.36 29.90 3.72
C THR A 135 4.54 30.59 3.02
N TRP A 136 4.92 30.12 1.83
CA TRP A 136 5.99 30.73 1.04
C TRP A 136 5.57 32.08 0.46
N ALA A 137 4.31 32.24 0.03
CA ALA A 137 3.78 33.53 -0.40
C ALA A 137 3.77 34.56 0.76
N ALA A 138 3.33 34.15 1.96
CA ALA A 138 3.35 35.01 3.14
C ALA A 138 4.76 35.43 3.55
N ARG A 139 5.75 34.51 3.51
CA ARG A 139 7.15 34.83 3.80
C ARG A 139 7.75 35.82 2.81
N ARG A 140 7.45 35.69 1.51
CA ARG A 140 7.91 36.63 0.48
C ARG A 140 7.30 38.02 0.67
N ALA A 141 6.02 38.10 1.01
CA ALA A 141 5.37 39.38 1.32
C ALA A 141 6.01 40.07 2.54
N GLY A 142 6.37 39.33 3.59
CA GLY A 142 7.03 39.86 4.78
C GLY A 142 8.52 40.23 4.60
N HIS A 143 9.18 39.74 3.54
CA HIS A 143 10.60 40.00 3.27
C HIS A 143 10.82 41.10 2.23
N SER A 144 9.80 41.85 1.82
CA SER A 144 10.02 43.03 0.95
C SER A 144 10.83 44.08 1.75
N PRO A 145 12.11 44.33 1.40
CA PRO A 145 12.89 45.37 2.06
C PRO A 145 12.18 46.68 1.77
N GLY A 146 11.89 47.46 2.81
CA GLY A 146 11.33 48.80 2.63
C GLY A 146 12.16 49.57 1.61
N VAL A 147 11.55 49.87 0.47
CA VAL A 147 12.06 50.90 -0.44
C VAL A 147 12.07 52.18 0.39
N HIS A 148 13.24 52.56 0.89
CA HIS A 148 13.48 53.92 1.35
C HIS A 148 13.24 54.81 0.13
N ALA A 149 12.07 55.47 0.12
CA ALA A 149 11.77 56.51 -0.83
C ALA A 149 12.72 57.70 -0.59
N PRO A 150 13.21 58.35 -1.66
CA PRO A 150 14.14 59.48 -1.59
C PRO A 150 13.49 60.74 -1.00
#